data_AF-A0A255Z5Q5-F1
#
_entry.id   AF-A0A255Z5Q5-F1
#
_cell.length_a   1.000
_cell.length_b   1.000
_cell.length_c   1.000
_cell.angle_alpha   90.00
_cell.angle_beta   90.00
_cell.angle_gamma   90.00
#
_symmetry.space_group_name_H-M   'P 1'
#
loop_
_entity.id
_entity.type
_entity.pdbx_description
1 polymer ?
#
loop_
_entity_poly.entity_id
_entity_poly.type
_entity_poly.pdbx_seq_one_letter_code
_entity_poly.pdbx_strand_id
1 'polypeptide(L)'
;MWDCTAKQLQASLAGGMRQGDVLMVKERGLPDGQDMGTSAVLAGSHRVVARRIVRNHDGRVWALDPSLQHIKAQHDQVWADREGWYSIRVAYSDAAWDFAQRLGD
;
A
#
# COMPACT_ATOMS: atom_id res chain seq x y z
N MET A 1 -7.41 -6.71 -12.64
CA MET A 1 -6.23 -7.21 -11.91
C MET A 1 -5.40 -5.99 -11.54
N TRP A 2 -5.14 -5.75 -10.26
CA TRP A 2 -4.40 -4.55 -9.80
C TRP A 2 -2.90 -4.85 -9.84
N ASP A 3 -2.09 -3.91 -10.35
CA ASP A 3 -0.63 -4.04 -10.37
C ASP A 3 -0.04 -3.68 -8.99
N CYS A 4 -0.09 -4.63 -8.05
CA CYS A 4 0.68 -4.57 -6.80
C CYS A 4 2.17 -4.84 -7.08
N THR A 5 3.06 -4.38 -6.21
CA THR A 5 4.49 -4.70 -6.36
C THR A 5 4.73 -6.21 -6.31
N ALA A 6 5.71 -6.70 -7.07
CA ALA A 6 5.98 -8.14 -7.19
C ALA A 6 6.35 -8.76 -5.84
N LYS A 7 7.05 -8.01 -4.97
CA LYS A 7 7.39 -8.43 -3.61
C LYS A 7 6.16 -8.53 -2.70
N GLN A 8 5.21 -7.58 -2.79
CA GLN A 8 3.97 -7.65 -2.04
C GLN A 8 3.10 -8.81 -2.53
N LEU A 9 3.00 -9.01 -3.84
CA LEU A 9 2.28 -10.14 -4.40
C LEU A 9 2.90 -11.47 -3.94
N GLN A 10 4.22 -11.61 -3.93
CA GLN A 10 4.90 -12.81 -3.45
C GLN A 10 4.68 -13.05 -1.95
N ALA A 11 4.72 -12.01 -1.12
CA ALA A 11 4.43 -12.11 0.32
C ALA A 11 2.95 -12.46 0.59
N SER A 12 2.02 -11.83 -0.13
CA SER A 12 0.58 -12.10 -0.01
C SER A 12 0.19 -13.48 -0.55
N LEU A 13 0.84 -13.97 -1.61
CA LEU A 13 0.61 -15.31 -2.15
C LEU A 13 1.22 -16.41 -1.26
N ALA A 14 2.34 -16.14 -0.58
CA ALA A 14 2.98 -17.12 0.31
C ALA A 14 2.34 -17.21 1.70
N GLY A 15 1.74 -16.12 2.21
CA GLY A 15 1.23 -16.04 3.59
C GLY A 15 -0.22 -15.59 3.77
N GLY A 16 -0.92 -15.23 2.68
CA GLY A 16 -2.21 -14.52 2.72
C GLY A 16 -2.05 -13.04 3.10
N MET A 17 -2.91 -12.15 2.58
CA MET A 17 -3.01 -10.79 3.13
C MET A 17 -3.71 -10.86 4.49
N ARG A 18 -3.09 -10.27 5.51
CA ARG A 18 -3.63 -10.20 6.86
C ARG A 18 -4.29 -8.85 7.10
N GLN A 19 -5.23 -8.83 8.04
CA GLN A 19 -5.78 -7.58 8.56
C GLN A 19 -4.65 -6.66 9.03
N GLY A 20 -4.68 -5.41 8.57
CA GLY A 20 -3.68 -4.39 8.90
C GLY A 20 -2.48 -4.36 7.95
N ASP A 21 -2.40 -5.26 6.96
CA ASP A 21 -1.39 -5.19 5.90
C ASP A 21 -1.58 -3.93 5.06
N VAL A 22 -0.47 -3.35 4.58
CA VAL A 22 -0.51 -2.17 3.72
C VAL A 22 -0.01 -2.51 2.32
N LEU A 23 -0.84 -2.19 1.33
CA LEU A 23 -0.60 -2.42 -0.09
C LEU A 23 -0.15 -1.14 -0.78
N MET A 24 0.82 -1.29 -1.67
CA MET A 24 1.26 -0.23 -2.59
C MET A 24 0.84 -0.62 -3.99
N VAL A 25 -0.13 0.10 -4.54
CA VAL A 25 -0.71 -0.20 -5.86
C VAL A 25 -0.28 0.88 -6.84
N LYS A 26 0.35 0.49 -7.96
CA LYS A 26 0.82 1.47 -8.95
C LYS A 26 -0.36 2.18 -9.61
N GLU A 27 -0.31 3.50 -9.64
CA GLU A 27 -1.29 4.32 -10.36
C GLU A 27 -0.78 4.76 -11.73
N ARG A 28 -1.70 4.86 -12.69
CA ARG A 28 -1.42 5.31 -14.06
C ARG A 28 -1.57 6.82 -14.26
N GLY A 29 -2.18 7.52 -13.30
CA GLY A 29 -2.49 8.95 -13.38
C GLY A 29 -1.89 9.79 -12.26
N LEU A 30 -2.11 11.11 -12.34
CA LEU A 30 -1.78 12.06 -11.29
C LEU A 30 -2.92 12.10 -10.27
N PRO A 31 -2.65 11.81 -8.99
CA PRO A 31 -3.66 11.90 -7.95
C PRO A 31 -4.00 13.36 -7.65
N ASP A 32 -5.29 13.62 -7.45
CA ASP A 32 -5.80 14.89 -6.95
C ASP A 32 -5.98 14.81 -5.43
N GLY A 33 -5.39 15.74 -4.70
CA GLY A 33 -5.40 15.72 -3.25
C GLY A 33 -4.55 16.81 -2.60
N GLN A 34 -4.81 17.02 -1.32
CA GLN A 34 -4.05 17.94 -0.48
C GLN A 34 -2.68 17.34 -0.17
N ASP A 35 -1.64 18.18 -0.23
CA ASP A 35 -0.28 17.80 0.15
C ASP A 35 -0.17 17.49 1.65
N MET A 36 0.48 16.37 1.98
CA MET A 36 0.69 15.87 3.33
C MET A 36 2.17 15.80 3.71
N GLY A 37 3.07 16.31 2.87
CA GLY A 37 4.52 16.27 3.05
C GLY A 37 5.14 14.97 2.55
N THR A 38 6.21 14.52 3.21
CA THR A 38 7.09 13.44 2.73
C THR A 38 7.06 12.17 3.60
N SER A 39 6.36 12.21 4.74
CA SER A 39 6.25 11.07 5.65
C SER A 39 4.89 11.05 6.33
N ALA A 40 4.25 9.88 6.38
CA ALA A 40 2.97 9.69 7.05
C ALA A 40 2.93 8.35 7.80
N VAL A 41 2.20 8.29 8.91
CA VAL A 41 1.90 7.05 9.64
C VAL A 41 0.49 6.61 9.30
N LEU A 42 0.35 5.36 8.85
CA LEU A 42 -0.90 4.72 8.49
C LEU A 42 -1.27 3.65 9.54
N ALA A 43 -2.54 3.63 9.92
CA ALA A 43 -3.13 2.65 10.83
C ALA A 43 -2.34 2.44 12.15
N GLY A 44 -1.56 3.45 12.58
CA GLY A 44 -0.74 3.39 13.80
C GLY A 44 0.45 2.43 13.76
N SER A 45 0.70 1.74 12.64
CA SER A 45 1.66 0.62 12.56
C SER A 45 2.65 0.72 11.41
N HIS A 46 2.32 1.44 10.34
CA HIS A 46 3.15 1.54 9.15
C HIS A 46 3.52 2.98 8.84
N ARG A 47 4.79 3.21 8.54
CA ARG A 47 5.31 4.50 8.08
C ARG A 47 5.51 4.44 6.57
N VAL A 48 4.94 5.41 5.87
CA VAL A 48 5.22 5.71 4.46
C VAL A 48 6.22 6.85 4.42
N VAL A 49 7.29 6.68 3.64
CA VAL A 49 8.23 7.75 3.29
C VAL A 49 8.24 7.87 1.78
N ALA A 50 8.05 9.08 1.26
CA ALA A 50 7.91 9.33 -0.17
C ALA A 50 8.39 10.74 -0.52
N ARG A 51 8.63 11.00 -1.80
CA ARG A 51 8.97 12.37 -2.27
C ARG A 51 7.82 13.34 -2.07
N ARG A 52 6.60 12.84 -2.15
CA ARG A 52 5.37 13.60 -1.93
C ARG A 52 4.24 12.65 -1.55
N ILE A 53 3.42 13.04 -0.59
CA ILE A 53 2.22 12.33 -0.16
C ILE A 53 1.03 13.26 -0.35
N VAL A 54 -0.05 12.77 -0.95
CA VAL A 54 -1.29 13.51 -1.11
C VAL A 54 -2.48 12.72 -0.58
N ARG A 55 -3.49 13.42 -0.06
CA ARG A 55 -4.73 12.83 0.43
C ARG A 55 -5.95 13.57 -0.15
N ASN A 56 -6.92 12.83 -0.69
CA ASN A 56 -8.17 13.43 -1.15
C ASN A 56 -9.21 13.57 -0.02
N HIS A 57 -10.36 14.16 -0.34
CA HIS A 57 -11.47 14.34 0.60
C HIS A 57 -12.08 13.01 1.09
N ASP A 58 -12.05 11.96 0.27
CA ASP A 58 -12.48 10.60 0.67
C ASP A 58 -11.47 9.90 1.60
N GLY A 59 -10.34 10.55 1.88
CA GLY A 59 -9.29 10.02 2.72
C GLY A 59 -8.37 9.01 2.05
N ARG A 60 -8.47 8.82 0.72
CA ARG A 60 -7.51 8.01 -0.06
C ARG A 60 -6.15 8.69 -0.05
N VAL A 61 -5.10 7.89 0.07
CA VAL A 61 -3.71 8.35 0.17
C VAL A 61 -2.93 7.87 -1.04
N TRP A 62 -2.17 8.78 -1.64
CA TRP A 62 -1.20 8.47 -2.68
C TRP A 62 0.18 8.98 -2.30
N ALA A 63 1.19 8.27 -2.77
CA ALA A 63 2.59 8.60 -2.52
C ALA A 63 3.42 8.45 -3.80
N LEU A 64 4.33 9.39 -4.01
CA LEU A 64 5.26 9.44 -5.14
C LEU A 64 6.58 8.77 -4.76
N ASP A 65 6.95 7.72 -5.48
CA ASP A 65 8.17 6.92 -5.23
C ASP A 65 8.28 6.43 -3.76
N PRO A 66 7.23 5.78 -3.20
CA PRO A 66 7.19 5.47 -1.78
C PRO A 66 8.11 4.31 -1.38
N SER A 67 8.42 4.32 -0.09
CA SER A 67 8.82 3.16 0.67
C SER A 67 7.93 3.01 1.90
N LEU A 68 7.75 1.77 2.34
CA LEU A 68 6.87 1.39 3.43
C LEU A 68 7.64 0.59 4.47
N GLN A 69 7.54 1.01 5.72
CA GLN A 69 8.23 0.38 6.85
C GLN A 69 7.25 0.14 8.01
N HIS A 70 7.25 -1.04 8.60
CA HIS A 70 6.55 -1.27 9.86
C HIS A 70 7.27 -0.51 10.99
N ILE A 71 6.54 0.25 11.82
CA ILE A 71 7.13 1.14 12.85
C ILE A 71 7.93 0.35 13.88
N LYS A 72 7.51 -0.89 14.18
CA LYS A 72 8.24 -1.80 15.09
C LYS A 72 9.39 -2.55 14.41
N ALA A 73 9.73 -2.22 13.15
CA ALA A 73 10.74 -2.89 12.32
C ALA A 73 10.59 -4.42 12.28
N GLN A 74 9.35 -4.92 12.34
CA GLN A 74 9.06 -6.36 12.38
C GLN A 74 9.25 -7.03 11.02
N HIS A 75 9.13 -6.27 9.93
CA HIS A 75 9.30 -6.74 8.56
C HIS A 75 10.25 -5.82 7.80
N ASP A 76 10.86 -6.36 6.76
CA ASP A 76 11.72 -5.61 5.85
C ASP A 76 10.97 -4.45 5.19
N GLN A 77 11.70 -3.37 4.94
CA GLN A 77 11.17 -2.22 4.23
C GLN A 77 10.82 -2.61 2.79
N VAL A 78 9.60 -2.27 2.37
CA VAL A 78 9.12 -2.49 1.01
C VAL A 78 9.29 -1.20 0.22
N TRP A 79 9.84 -1.31 -0.98
CA TRP A 79 10.07 -0.18 -1.87
C TRP A 79 9.12 -0.26 -3.06
N ALA A 80 8.80 0.90 -3.64
CA ALA A 80 8.19 0.97 -4.95
C ALA A 80 9.08 0.29 -6.00
N ASP A 81 8.49 -0.57 -6.83
CA ASP A 81 9.25 -1.30 -7.86
C ASP A 81 9.67 -0.40 -9.03
N ARG A 82 8.96 0.71 -9.24
CA ARG A 82 9.16 1.68 -10.33
C ARG A 82 8.81 3.08 -9.87
N GLU A 83 9.35 4.09 -10.54
CA GLU A 83 8.99 5.48 -10.29
C GLU A 83 7.50 5.77 -10.62
N GLY A 84 6.94 6.74 -9.91
CA GLY A 84 5.61 7.29 -10.09
C GLY A 84 4.72 7.15 -8.85
N TRP A 85 3.45 7.48 -9.05
CA TRP A 85 2.45 7.45 -7.99
C TRP A 85 1.98 6.05 -7.67
N TYR A 86 1.74 5.82 -6.38
CA TYR A 86 1.11 4.63 -5.83
C TYR A 86 -0.02 5.02 -4.89
N SER A 87 -1.14 4.30 -4.95
CA SER A 87 -2.13 4.37 -3.88
C SER A 87 -1.72 3.47 -2.72
N ILE A 88 -1.81 4.00 -1.51
CA ILE A 88 -1.48 3.29 -0.29
C ILE A 88 -2.77 2.85 0.39
N ARG A 89 -2.97 1.54 0.54
CA ARG A 89 -4.24 0.96 0.99
C ARG A 89 -3.99 0.07 2.19
N VAL A 90 -4.75 0.27 3.26
CA VAL A 90 -4.73 -0.60 4.43
C VAL A 90 -5.78 -1.69 4.24
N ALA A 91 -5.41 -2.95 4.44
CA ALA A 91 -6.35 -4.06 4.51
C ALA A 91 -7.14 -3.97 5.83
N TYR A 92 -8.42 -3.62 5.77
CA TYR A 92 -9.29 -3.55 6.96
C TYR A 92 -9.89 -4.92 7.31
N SER A 93 -10.29 -5.13 8.59
CA SER A 93 -10.81 -6.41 9.13
C SER A 93 -12.05 -6.93 8.43
N ASP A 94 -12.90 -6.02 7.98
CA ASP A 94 -14.13 -6.28 7.25
C ASP A 94 -13.89 -6.66 5.79
N ALA A 95 -12.65 -6.54 5.32
CA ALA A 95 -12.19 -6.88 3.98
C ALA A 95 -11.05 -7.90 4.03
N ALA A 96 -11.18 -8.96 4.83
CA ALA A 96 -10.32 -10.14 4.69
C ALA A 96 -10.60 -10.80 3.33
N TRP A 97 -9.76 -10.52 2.34
CA TRP A 97 -9.83 -11.17 1.03
C TRP A 97 -9.34 -12.60 1.19
N ASP A 98 -10.27 -13.55 1.26
CA ASP A 98 -9.96 -14.96 1.21
C ASP A 98 -9.66 -15.37 -0.25
N PHE A 99 -8.38 -15.26 -0.64
CA PHE A 99 -7.92 -15.74 -1.94
C PHE A 99 -7.91 -17.27 -2.06
N ALA A 100 -8.31 -18.02 -1.02
CA ALA A 100 -8.48 -19.46 -1.11
C ALA A 100 -9.70 -19.87 -1.94
N GLN A 101 -10.61 -18.93 -2.24
CA GLN A 101 -11.70 -19.20 -3.17
C GLN A 101 -11.21 -19.10 -4.62
N ARG A 102 -10.95 -20.27 -5.23
CA ARG A 102 -10.74 -20.40 -6.67
C ARG A 102 -12.00 -19.91 -7.40
N LEU A 103 -11.94 -18.69 -7.93
CA LEU A 103 -12.98 -18.14 -8.79
C LEU A 103 -12.86 -18.75 -10.19
N GLY A 104 -13.55 -19.89 -10.40
CA GLY A 104 -13.86 -20.45 -11.72
C GLY A 104 -13.12 -21.73 -12.12
N ASP A 105 -13.84 -22.58 -12.87
CA ASP A 105 -13.30 -23.49 -13.90
C ASP A 105 -13.20 -22.73 -15.23
#